data_AF-A0A9E2QZD1-F1
#
_entry.id   AF-A0A9E2QZD1-F1
#
_cell.length_a   1.000
_cell.length_b   1.000
_cell.length_c   1.000
_cell.angle_alpha   90.00
_cell.angle_beta   90.00
_cell.angle_gamma   90.00
#
_symmetry.space_group_name_H-M   'P 1'
#
loop_
_entity.id
_entity.type
_entity.pdbx_description
1 polymer ?
#
loop_
_entity_poly.entity_id
_entity_poly.type
_entity_poly.pdbx_seq_one_letter_code
_entity_poly.pdbx_strand_id
1 'polypeptide(L)'
;NVCLVRPIFSPTDFIQIKGRGTRTYNFRSPDGSQVKPKENFKLFDFFANCEYFEEKYPYDEVIKLPPAKKATEMMVREAEAAYGEAKLSDDFVSERGDQMLDIATYQYGSEGMRIDREMYQRFESQVKESYAAHPEFKQAVDSGDYERMEQFVKENLFNKPTDYIDMDKLRQSYHADRRLSLWEILDKVFGRIPHFKSKNDLAKEEFDRYIVADQVSPVTFYEVKEFFKMYLADEEARAHINKDDYNYFAAAPEEMAIMQTLGKERIDRIKSYVHDNVNLNQFN
;
A
#
# COMPACT_ATOMS: atom_id res chain seq x y z
N ASN A 1 -10.98 6.32 -16.55
CA ASN A 1 -12.20 5.69 -16.05
C ASN A 1 -12.21 4.23 -16.47
N VAL A 2 -12.83 3.37 -15.69
CA VAL A 2 -12.90 1.93 -15.92
C VAL A 2 -14.37 1.52 -15.97
N CYS A 3 -14.74 0.63 -16.88
CA CYS A 3 -16.09 0.08 -16.96
C CYS A 3 -16.04 -1.44 -16.77
N LEU A 4 -16.81 -1.95 -15.82
CA LEU A 4 -16.99 -3.37 -15.56
C LEU A 4 -18.31 -3.82 -16.19
N VAL A 5 -18.20 -4.37 -17.39
CA VAL A 5 -19.32 -4.85 -18.23
C VAL A 5 -19.44 -6.37 -18.24
N ARG A 6 -18.77 -7.04 -17.31
CA ARG A 6 -18.88 -8.48 -17.07
C ARG A 6 -18.68 -8.78 -15.58
N PRO A 7 -19.21 -9.91 -15.07
CA PRO A 7 -18.93 -10.32 -13.71
C PRO A 7 -17.46 -10.75 -13.57
N ILE A 8 -16.86 -10.40 -12.44
CA ILE A 8 -15.48 -10.73 -12.06
C ILE A 8 -15.54 -11.51 -10.75
N PHE A 9 -14.99 -12.72 -10.75
CA PHE A 9 -15.01 -13.62 -9.59
C PHE A 9 -13.64 -13.72 -8.89
N SER A 10 -12.57 -13.25 -9.55
CA SER A 10 -11.22 -13.24 -8.99
C SER A 10 -10.95 -11.88 -8.35
N PRO A 11 -10.65 -11.84 -7.03
CA PRO A 11 -10.22 -10.62 -6.35
C PRO A 11 -9.01 -9.97 -7.05
N THR A 12 -8.06 -10.81 -7.48
CA THR A 12 -6.84 -10.38 -8.16
C THR A 12 -7.14 -9.70 -9.50
N ASP A 13 -8.07 -10.24 -10.29
CA ASP A 13 -8.45 -9.62 -11.56
C ASP A 13 -9.16 -8.28 -11.33
N PHE A 14 -10.02 -8.22 -10.31
CA PHE A 14 -10.71 -6.98 -9.93
C PHE A 14 -9.71 -5.89 -9.52
N ILE A 15 -8.74 -6.21 -8.66
CA ILE A 15 -7.66 -5.29 -8.26
C ILE A 15 -6.83 -4.86 -9.47
N GLN A 16 -6.46 -5.79 -10.36
CA GLN A 16 -5.70 -5.45 -11.56
C GLN A 16 -6.45 -4.48 -12.47
N ILE A 17 -7.74 -4.71 -12.70
CA ILE A 17 -8.60 -3.85 -13.52
C ILE A 17 -8.76 -2.48 -12.87
N LYS A 18 -9.02 -2.44 -11.56
CA LYS A 18 -9.04 -1.20 -10.74
C LYS A 18 -7.72 -0.44 -10.84
N GLY A 19 -6.59 -1.15 -10.77
CA GLY A 19 -5.23 -0.59 -10.88
C GLY A 19 -4.92 0.01 -12.25
N ARG A 20 -5.55 -0.46 -13.34
CA ARG A 20 -5.49 0.26 -14.63
C ARG A 20 -6.13 1.65 -14.53
N GLY A 21 -7.14 1.79 -13.67
CA GLY A 21 -7.82 3.04 -13.35
C GLY A 21 -7.00 4.03 -12.51
N THR A 22 -6.04 3.58 -11.69
CA THR A 22 -5.25 4.47 -10.79
C THR A 22 -4.03 5.12 -11.45
N ARG A 23 -3.71 4.76 -12.68
CA ARG A 23 -2.56 5.33 -13.42
C ARG A 23 -2.67 6.85 -13.54
N THR A 24 -1.55 7.53 -13.26
CA THR A 24 -1.42 8.97 -13.43
C THR A 24 -1.56 9.34 -14.91
N TYR A 25 -2.25 10.43 -15.18
CA TYR A 25 -2.44 10.95 -16.53
C TYR A 25 -2.62 12.46 -16.46
N ASN A 26 -2.08 13.17 -17.44
CA ASN A 26 -2.25 14.62 -17.55
C ASN A 26 -3.21 14.90 -18.72
N PHE A 27 -4.40 15.40 -18.41
CA PHE A 27 -5.37 15.81 -19.41
C PHE A 27 -4.86 17.08 -20.09
N ARG A 28 -4.66 17.01 -21.40
CA ARG A 28 -4.28 18.15 -22.23
C ARG A 28 -5.46 18.57 -23.08
N SER A 29 -5.75 19.86 -23.10
CA SER A 29 -6.71 20.41 -24.05
C SER A 29 -6.19 20.27 -25.50
N PRO A 30 -7.06 20.19 -26.52
CA PRO A 30 -6.65 20.01 -27.91
C PRO A 30 -5.70 21.09 -28.44
N ASP A 31 -5.75 22.28 -27.84
CA ASP A 31 -4.93 23.45 -28.11
C ASP A 31 -3.61 23.48 -27.28
N GLY A 32 -3.40 22.50 -26.39
CA GLY A 32 -2.18 22.36 -25.58
C GLY A 32 -2.01 23.41 -24.47
N SER A 33 -2.96 24.32 -24.30
CA SER A 33 -2.86 25.47 -23.38
C SER A 33 -3.10 25.10 -21.91
N GLN A 34 -3.86 24.04 -21.65
CA GLN A 34 -4.20 23.59 -20.31
C GLN A 34 -3.75 22.14 -20.11
N VAL A 35 -2.99 21.92 -19.03
CA VAL A 35 -2.59 20.61 -18.54
C VAL A 35 -3.17 20.43 -17.14
N LYS A 36 -4.14 19.53 -16.98
CA LYS A 36 -4.72 19.20 -15.67
C LYS A 36 -4.33 17.79 -15.26
N PRO A 37 -3.70 17.59 -14.08
CA PRO A 37 -3.41 16.25 -13.58
C PRO A 37 -4.69 15.51 -13.23
N LYS A 38 -4.67 14.19 -13.44
CA LYS A 38 -5.75 13.31 -13.04
C LYS A 38 -5.72 13.11 -11.52
N GLU A 39 -6.66 13.76 -10.84
CA GLU A 39 -6.85 13.62 -9.40
C GLU A 39 -7.67 12.37 -9.04
N ASN A 40 -8.71 12.08 -9.82
CA ASN A 40 -9.67 11.00 -9.54
C ASN A 40 -9.97 10.16 -10.79
N PHE A 41 -10.48 8.94 -10.59
CA PHE A 41 -11.07 8.14 -11.66
C PHE A 41 -12.43 7.59 -11.24
N LYS A 42 -13.31 7.38 -12.21
CA LYS A 42 -14.60 6.71 -11.99
C LYS A 42 -14.51 5.26 -12.42
N LEU A 43 -15.13 4.38 -11.63
CA LEU A 43 -15.34 2.98 -11.94
C LEU A 43 -16.85 2.77 -12.11
N PHE A 44 -17.27 2.45 -13.33
CA PHE A 44 -18.66 2.15 -13.65
C PHE A 44 -18.86 0.64 -13.57
N ASP A 45 -19.78 0.19 -12.74
CA ASP A 45 -19.99 -1.23 -12.47
C ASP A 45 -21.42 -1.64 -12.81
N PHE A 46 -21.57 -2.44 -13.87
CA PHE A 46 -22.87 -2.91 -14.34
C PHE A 46 -23.27 -4.27 -13.76
N PHE A 47 -22.36 -4.94 -13.05
CA PHE A 47 -22.53 -6.30 -12.55
C PHE A 47 -22.42 -6.39 -11.02
N ALA A 48 -22.45 -5.26 -10.32
CA ALA A 48 -22.32 -5.17 -8.86
C ALA A 48 -21.07 -5.91 -8.33
N ASN A 49 -19.98 -5.90 -9.09
CA ASN A 49 -18.68 -6.44 -8.68
C ASN A 49 -18.16 -5.75 -7.41
N CYS A 50 -18.32 -4.42 -7.30
CA CYS A 50 -17.90 -3.66 -6.11
C CYS A 50 -18.65 -4.13 -4.86
N GLU A 51 -19.98 -4.26 -4.93
CA GLU A 51 -20.81 -4.79 -3.83
C GLU A 51 -20.45 -6.25 -3.52
N TYR A 52 -20.23 -7.07 -4.55
CA TYR A 52 -19.85 -8.47 -4.39
C TYR A 52 -18.56 -8.62 -3.59
N PHE A 53 -17.49 -7.89 -3.94
CA PHE A 53 -16.23 -7.95 -3.21
C PHE A 53 -16.26 -7.23 -1.86
N GLU A 54 -17.15 -6.27 -1.65
CA GLU A 54 -17.27 -5.58 -0.36
C GLU A 54 -18.09 -6.38 0.67
N GLU A 55 -19.15 -7.06 0.25
CA GLU A 55 -20.11 -7.66 1.18
C GLU A 55 -20.21 -9.18 1.08
N LYS A 56 -20.13 -9.75 -0.13
CA LYS A 56 -20.59 -11.12 -0.42
C LYS A 56 -19.47 -12.12 -0.69
N TYR A 57 -18.26 -11.66 -0.99
CA TYR A 57 -17.15 -12.54 -1.34
C TYR A 57 -16.62 -13.29 -0.09
N PRO A 58 -16.60 -14.64 -0.09
CA PRO A 58 -16.09 -15.42 1.04
C PRO A 58 -14.56 -15.44 1.00
N TYR A 59 -13.94 -14.49 1.67
CA TYR A 59 -12.48 -14.40 1.71
C TYR A 59 -11.80 -15.48 2.55
N ASP A 60 -12.52 -16.14 3.45
CA ASP A 60 -12.02 -17.24 4.29
C ASP A 60 -11.90 -18.57 3.53
N GLU A 61 -12.51 -18.69 2.35
CA GLU A 61 -12.53 -19.94 1.61
C GLU A 61 -11.31 -20.09 0.70
N VAL A 62 -10.55 -21.17 0.92
CA VAL A 62 -9.51 -21.63 -0.01
C VAL A 62 -10.19 -22.10 -1.29
N ILE A 63 -9.93 -21.39 -2.40
CA ILE A 63 -10.43 -21.76 -3.72
C ILE A 63 -9.86 -23.13 -4.08
N LYS A 64 -10.71 -24.15 -4.04
CA LYS A 64 -10.34 -25.48 -4.52
C LYS A 64 -10.20 -25.41 -6.03
N LEU A 65 -8.96 -25.47 -6.50
CA LEU A 65 -8.71 -25.68 -7.93
C LEU A 65 -9.45 -26.94 -8.36
N PRO A 66 -10.16 -26.93 -9.51
CA PRO A 66 -10.69 -28.14 -10.09
C PRO A 66 -9.57 -29.17 -10.17
N PRO A 67 -9.78 -30.43 -9.73
CA PRO A 67 -8.75 -31.44 -9.83
C PRO A 67 -8.30 -31.52 -11.29
N ALA A 68 -6.99 -31.45 -11.52
CA ALA A 68 -6.38 -31.61 -12.84
C ALA A 68 -6.60 -33.05 -13.32
N LYS A 69 -7.83 -33.38 -13.71
CA LYS A 69 -8.10 -34.59 -14.44
C LYS A 69 -7.54 -34.38 -15.83
N LYS A 70 -6.57 -35.20 -16.23
CA LYS A 70 -6.33 -35.47 -17.64
C LYS A 70 -7.70 -35.74 -18.25
N ALA A 71 -8.16 -34.85 -19.13
CA ALA A 71 -9.43 -35.02 -19.79
C ALA A 71 -9.38 -36.34 -20.58
N THR A 72 -9.95 -37.40 -20.02
CA THR A 72 -10.31 -38.58 -20.78
C THR A 72 -11.53 -38.21 -21.61
N GLU A 73 -11.59 -38.66 -22.86
CA GLU A 73 -12.69 -38.39 -23.82
C GLU A 73 -14.09 -38.65 -23.25
N MET A 74 -14.20 -39.50 -22.23
CA MET A 74 -15.44 -39.79 -21.51
C MET A 74 -15.97 -38.61 -20.69
N MET A 75 -15.08 -37.81 -20.07
CA MET A 75 -15.47 -36.61 -19.31
C MET A 75 -15.82 -35.43 -20.22
N VAL A 76 -15.26 -35.38 -21.42
CA VAL A 76 -15.63 -34.41 -22.45
C VAL A 76 -17.04 -34.69 -22.95
N ARG A 77 -17.38 -35.96 -23.22
CA ARG A 77 -18.74 -36.35 -23.64
C ARG A 77 -19.80 -36.14 -22.55
N GLU A 78 -19.48 -36.37 -21.28
CA GLU A 78 -20.43 -36.08 -20.18
C GLU A 78 -20.61 -34.57 -19.94
N ALA A 79 -19.56 -33.76 -20.12
CA ALA A 79 -19.69 -32.30 -20.10
C ALA A 79 -20.47 -31.77 -21.30
N GLU A 80 -20.28 -32.32 -22.50
CA GLU A 80 -21.05 -31.99 -23.71
C GLU A 80 -22.51 -32.45 -23.62
N ALA A 81 -22.82 -33.51 -22.88
CA ALA A 81 -24.19 -33.96 -22.65
C ALA A 81 -24.91 -33.16 -21.54
N ALA A 82 -24.17 -32.64 -20.55
CA ALA A 82 -24.71 -31.81 -19.48
C ALA A 82 -24.90 -30.34 -19.90
N TYR A 83 -24.02 -29.82 -20.76
CA TYR A 83 -24.21 -28.58 -21.51
C TYR A 83 -24.82 -28.95 -22.87
N GLY A 84 -26.07 -29.40 -22.86
CA GLY A 84 -26.82 -29.60 -24.10
C GLY A 84 -26.63 -28.41 -25.02
N GLU A 85 -26.39 -28.66 -26.32
CA GLU A 85 -26.16 -27.66 -27.35
C GLU A 85 -26.98 -26.41 -27.02
N ALA A 86 -26.30 -25.36 -26.56
CA ALA A 86 -26.94 -24.07 -26.40
C ALA A 86 -27.32 -23.65 -27.81
N LYS A 87 -28.57 -23.94 -28.20
CA LYS A 87 -29.19 -23.30 -29.34
C LYS A 87 -28.94 -21.81 -29.12
N LEU A 88 -28.14 -21.20 -30.00
CA LEU A 88 -28.15 -19.76 -30.16
C LEU A 88 -29.62 -19.43 -30.43
N SER A 89 -30.32 -18.97 -29.41
CA SER A 89 -31.65 -18.42 -29.59
C SER A 89 -31.52 -17.26 -30.56
N ASP A 90 -32.50 -17.12 -31.45
CA ASP A 90 -32.63 -15.95 -32.31
C ASP A 90 -32.36 -14.67 -31.52
N ASP A 91 -31.69 -13.71 -32.16
CA ASP A 91 -31.26 -12.45 -31.55
C ASP A 91 -32.37 -11.86 -30.66
N PHE A 92 -32.15 -11.89 -29.35
CA PHE A 92 -33.11 -11.36 -28.39
C PHE A 92 -32.99 -9.85 -28.34
N VAL A 93 -33.92 -9.15 -29.00
CA VAL A 93 -34.06 -7.70 -28.88
C VAL A 93 -35.01 -7.39 -27.73
N SER A 94 -34.45 -6.84 -26.64
CA SER A 94 -35.25 -6.38 -25.50
C SER A 94 -36.05 -5.13 -25.86
N GLU A 95 -37.37 -5.18 -25.75
CA GLU A 95 -38.25 -4.00 -25.86
C GLU A 95 -38.30 -3.15 -24.59
N ARG A 96 -37.63 -3.59 -23.50
CA ARG A 96 -37.51 -2.77 -22.29
C ARG A 96 -36.65 -1.54 -22.62
N GLY A 97 -37.18 -0.35 -22.38
CA GLY A 97 -36.41 0.88 -22.50
C GLY A 97 -35.17 0.82 -21.61
N ASP A 98 -34.01 1.13 -22.17
CA ASP A 98 -32.73 1.21 -21.45
C ASP A 98 -32.67 2.52 -20.64
N GLN A 99 -33.60 2.67 -19.70
CA GLN A 99 -33.69 3.83 -18.83
C GLN A 99 -32.86 3.55 -17.57
N MET A 100 -31.86 4.39 -17.34
CA MET A 100 -31.07 4.38 -16.13
C MET A 100 -31.97 4.70 -14.93
N LEU A 101 -32.22 3.68 -14.08
CA LEU A 101 -33.13 3.78 -12.95
C LEU A 101 -32.52 4.55 -11.76
N ASP A 102 -31.22 4.34 -11.51
CA ASP A 102 -30.51 4.97 -10.40
C ASP A 102 -29.01 5.10 -10.72
N ILE A 103 -28.37 6.13 -10.15
CA ILE A 103 -26.92 6.31 -10.18
C ILE A 103 -26.44 6.48 -8.73
N ALA A 104 -26.09 5.36 -8.11
CA ALA A 104 -25.39 5.40 -6.83
C ALA A 104 -23.91 5.71 -7.05
N THR A 105 -23.39 6.77 -6.40
CA THR A 105 -21.97 7.10 -6.40
C THR A 105 -21.39 6.76 -5.03
N TYR A 106 -20.52 5.74 -4.98
CA TYR A 106 -19.78 5.39 -3.77
C TYR A 106 -18.39 6.02 -3.82
N GLN A 107 -18.04 6.78 -2.79
CA GLN A 107 -16.69 7.30 -2.60
C GLN A 107 -15.97 6.44 -1.56
N TYR A 108 -14.87 5.82 -1.97
CA TYR A 108 -13.99 5.11 -1.06
C TYR A 108 -12.96 6.10 -0.53
N GLY A 109 -12.83 6.17 0.80
CA GLY A 109 -11.83 7.01 1.48
C GLY A 109 -10.41 6.47 1.32
N SER A 110 -9.45 7.09 2.03
CA SER A 110 -8.04 6.65 2.04
C SER A 110 -7.87 5.18 2.41
N GLU A 111 -8.76 4.64 3.24
CA GLU A 111 -8.72 3.24 3.69
C GLU A 111 -8.98 2.20 2.58
N GLY A 112 -9.46 2.60 1.40
CA GLY A 112 -9.74 1.70 0.27
C GLY A 112 -10.95 0.79 0.46
N MET A 113 -11.13 -0.17 -0.46
CA MET A 113 -12.20 -1.17 -0.43
C MET A 113 -11.82 -2.32 0.51
N ARG A 114 -12.79 -3.08 1.03
CA ARG A 114 -12.53 -4.25 1.90
C ARG A 114 -11.62 -5.29 1.27
N ILE A 115 -11.73 -5.50 -0.04
CA ILE A 115 -10.82 -6.36 -0.82
C ILE A 115 -9.34 -5.97 -0.66
N ASP A 116 -9.04 -4.68 -0.51
CA ASP A 116 -7.68 -4.17 -0.32
C ASP A 116 -7.19 -4.46 1.12
N ARG A 117 -8.12 -4.60 2.09
CA ARG A 117 -7.83 -4.91 3.52
C ARG A 117 -7.69 -6.41 3.78
N GLU A 118 -8.45 -7.24 3.07
CA GLU A 118 -8.47 -8.70 3.28
C GLU A 118 -7.28 -9.42 2.64
N MET A 119 -6.66 -8.82 1.62
CA MET A 119 -5.37 -9.28 1.07
C MET A 119 -4.29 -9.42 2.15
N TYR A 120 -4.31 -8.54 3.16
CA TYR A 120 -3.39 -8.57 4.29
C TYR A 120 -3.66 -9.72 5.26
N GLN A 121 -4.93 -9.95 5.64
CA GLN A 121 -5.28 -11.07 6.54
C GLN A 121 -4.86 -12.41 5.93
N ARG A 122 -4.97 -12.54 4.61
CA ARG A 122 -4.48 -13.71 3.87
C ARG A 122 -2.96 -13.80 3.90
N PHE A 123 -2.23 -12.71 3.70
CA PHE A 123 -0.78 -12.71 3.82
C PHE A 123 -0.33 -13.13 5.23
N GLU A 124 -0.93 -12.60 6.30
CA GLU A 124 -0.61 -13.03 7.67
C GLU A 124 -0.86 -14.52 7.88
N SER A 125 -1.99 -15.00 7.37
CA SER A 125 -2.38 -16.41 7.47
C SER A 125 -1.37 -17.28 6.71
N GLN A 126 -0.99 -16.91 5.49
CA GLN A 126 0.02 -17.61 4.69
C GLN A 126 1.40 -17.62 5.38
N VAL A 127 1.81 -16.51 6.01
CA VAL A 127 3.06 -16.44 6.78
C VAL A 127 3.00 -17.37 8.00
N LYS A 128 1.89 -17.38 8.74
CA LYS A 128 1.68 -18.25 9.91
C LYS A 128 1.60 -19.74 9.52
N GLU A 129 0.92 -20.06 8.43
CA GLU A 129 0.89 -21.41 7.85
C GLU A 129 2.29 -21.84 7.41
N SER A 130 3.05 -20.96 6.76
CA SER A 130 4.43 -21.23 6.35
C SER A 130 5.35 -21.47 7.55
N TYR A 131 5.14 -20.72 8.65
CA TYR A 131 5.86 -20.94 9.90
C TYR A 131 5.58 -22.33 10.50
N ALA A 132 4.35 -22.83 10.37
CA ALA A 132 4.01 -24.19 10.82
C ALA A 132 4.53 -25.28 9.87
N ALA A 133 4.52 -25.02 8.55
CA ALA A 133 4.82 -26.01 7.52
C ALA A 133 6.32 -26.18 7.22
N HIS A 134 7.12 -25.11 7.35
CA HIS A 134 8.54 -25.12 6.95
C HIS A 134 9.47 -24.96 8.16
N PRO A 135 10.21 -26.03 8.57
CA PRO A 135 11.13 -25.98 9.69
C PRO A 135 12.25 -24.94 9.54
N GLU A 136 12.72 -24.71 8.31
CA GLU A 136 13.77 -23.73 8.01
C GLU A 136 13.28 -22.30 8.27
N PHE A 137 12.05 -21.99 7.85
CA PHE A 137 11.44 -20.68 8.11
C PHE A 137 11.14 -20.50 9.60
N LYS A 138 10.63 -21.54 10.27
CA LYS A 138 10.45 -21.52 11.72
C LYS A 138 11.75 -21.21 12.47
N GLN A 139 12.85 -21.88 12.13
CA GLN A 139 14.14 -21.64 12.75
C GLN A 139 14.63 -20.21 12.49
N ALA A 140 14.46 -19.68 11.27
CA ALA A 140 14.80 -18.31 10.94
C ALA A 140 14.00 -17.30 11.77
N VAL A 141 12.69 -17.52 11.91
CA VAL A 141 11.83 -16.69 12.77
C VAL A 141 12.28 -16.78 14.22
N ASP A 142 12.41 -17.97 14.79
CA ASP A 142 12.73 -18.16 16.22
C ASP A 142 14.12 -17.60 16.59
N SER A 143 15.09 -17.66 15.68
CA SER A 143 16.43 -17.10 15.86
C SER A 143 16.54 -15.60 15.57
N GLY A 144 15.52 -14.99 14.95
CA GLY A 144 15.58 -13.60 14.50
C GLY A 144 16.51 -13.38 13.30
N ASP A 145 16.74 -14.41 12.50
CA ASP A 145 17.51 -14.33 11.25
C ASP A 145 16.64 -13.77 10.13
N TYR A 146 16.54 -12.45 10.14
CA TYR A 146 15.67 -11.73 9.22
C TYR A 146 16.09 -11.83 7.74
N GLU A 147 17.38 -12.03 7.42
CA GLU A 147 17.83 -12.20 6.04
C GLU A 147 17.20 -13.46 5.44
N ARG A 148 17.25 -14.57 6.19
CA ARG A 148 16.61 -15.83 5.79
C ARG A 148 15.09 -15.71 5.74
N MET A 149 14.49 -14.99 6.68
CA MET A 149 13.05 -14.71 6.65
C MET A 149 12.65 -13.96 5.36
N GLU A 150 13.38 -12.89 5.02
CA GLU A 150 13.10 -12.09 3.83
C GLU A 150 13.29 -12.91 2.55
N GLN A 151 14.34 -13.73 2.47
CA GLN A 151 14.56 -14.61 1.33
C GLN A 151 13.40 -15.60 1.16
N PHE A 152 13.00 -16.26 2.25
CA PHE A 152 11.90 -17.23 2.21
C PHE A 152 10.58 -16.58 1.73
N VAL A 153 10.23 -15.42 2.26
CA VAL A 153 9.00 -14.70 1.87
C VAL A 153 9.04 -14.29 0.39
N LYS A 154 10.18 -13.78 -0.09
CA LYS A 154 10.33 -13.38 -1.50
C LYS A 154 10.17 -14.57 -2.47
N GLU A 155 10.69 -15.73 -2.11
CA GLU A 155 10.66 -16.92 -2.96
C GLU A 155 9.32 -17.67 -2.90
N ASN A 156 8.71 -17.75 -1.71
CA ASN A 156 7.57 -18.63 -1.45
C ASN A 156 6.23 -17.90 -1.40
N LEU A 157 6.20 -16.62 -1.01
CA LEU A 157 4.96 -15.87 -0.82
C LEU A 157 4.75 -14.74 -1.83
N PHE A 158 5.81 -14.05 -2.25
CA PHE A 158 5.68 -12.94 -3.19
C PHE A 158 5.44 -13.40 -4.64
N ASN A 159 4.77 -12.53 -5.40
CA ASN A 159 4.52 -12.66 -6.84
C ASN A 159 3.84 -13.97 -7.26
N LYS A 160 3.10 -14.63 -6.35
CA LYS A 160 2.33 -15.84 -6.69
C LYS A 160 1.05 -15.49 -7.46
N PRO A 161 0.61 -16.33 -8.42
CA PRO A 161 -0.53 -16.02 -9.29
C PRO A 161 -1.86 -15.79 -8.57
N THR A 162 -2.00 -16.33 -7.36
CA THR A 162 -3.21 -16.25 -6.53
C THR A 162 -3.50 -14.80 -6.13
N ASP A 163 -2.53 -14.12 -5.53
CA ASP A 163 -2.73 -12.80 -4.90
C ASP A 163 -1.73 -11.72 -5.39
N TYR A 164 -0.66 -12.09 -6.11
CA TYR A 164 0.42 -11.19 -6.55
C TYR A 164 0.86 -10.21 -5.45
N ILE A 165 1.11 -10.73 -4.25
CA ILE A 165 1.56 -9.91 -3.13
C ILE A 165 2.98 -9.40 -3.42
N ASP A 166 3.16 -8.09 -3.26
CA ASP A 166 4.44 -7.39 -3.36
C ASP A 166 4.59 -6.40 -2.19
N MET A 167 5.79 -5.86 -2.01
CA MET A 167 6.09 -4.94 -0.91
C MET A 167 5.32 -3.63 -0.97
N ASP A 168 5.02 -3.14 -2.17
CA ASP A 168 4.37 -1.84 -2.33
C ASP A 168 2.87 -1.95 -2.02
N LYS A 169 2.23 -3.06 -2.40
CA LYS A 169 0.87 -3.41 -2.00
C LYS A 169 0.77 -3.63 -0.50
N LEU A 170 1.74 -4.32 0.10
CA LEU A 170 1.77 -4.48 1.57
C LEU A 170 1.84 -3.11 2.25
N ARG A 171 2.74 -2.21 1.80
CA ARG A 171 2.84 -0.85 2.35
C ARG A 171 1.55 -0.05 2.20
N GLN A 172 0.94 -0.07 1.01
CA GLN A 172 -0.33 0.60 0.76
C GLN A 172 -1.45 0.06 1.66
N SER A 173 -1.48 -1.25 1.90
CA SER A 173 -2.52 -1.87 2.73
C SER A 173 -2.45 -1.46 4.21
N TYR A 174 -1.24 -1.19 4.72
CA TYR A 174 -1.06 -0.80 6.12
C TYR A 174 -1.34 0.66 6.41
N HIS A 175 -1.54 1.49 5.38
CA HIS A 175 -1.73 2.95 5.52
C HIS A 175 -0.71 3.60 6.44
N ALA A 176 0.52 3.04 6.45
CA ALA A 176 1.59 3.57 7.28
C ALA A 176 2.00 4.94 6.73
N ASP A 177 2.23 5.88 7.64
CA ASP A 177 2.69 7.22 7.30
C ASP A 177 4.12 7.24 6.73
N ARG A 178 4.82 6.10 6.80
CA ARG A 178 6.19 5.87 6.34
C ARG A 178 6.37 4.55 5.59
N ARG A 179 7.51 4.43 4.92
CA ARG A 179 7.96 3.18 4.28
C ARG A 179 8.28 2.08 5.30
N LEU A 180 7.38 1.11 5.43
CA LEU A 180 7.60 -0.10 6.23
C LEU A 180 8.59 -1.07 5.57
N SER A 181 9.42 -1.70 6.39
CA SER A 181 10.25 -2.83 5.99
C SER A 181 9.49 -4.16 6.10
N LEU A 182 9.93 -5.19 5.38
CA LEU A 182 9.34 -6.52 5.51
C LEU A 182 9.54 -7.09 6.93
N TRP A 183 10.60 -6.68 7.59
CA TRP A 183 11.05 -7.18 8.88
C TRP A 183 10.06 -6.74 9.96
N GLU A 184 9.72 -5.45 9.96
CA GLU A 184 8.68 -4.89 10.84
C GLU A 184 7.32 -5.54 10.58
N ILE A 185 6.99 -5.78 9.31
CA ILE A 185 5.75 -6.47 8.93
C ILE A 185 5.71 -7.86 9.55
N LEU A 186 6.78 -8.64 9.43
CA LEU A 186 6.87 -9.98 10.01
C LEU A 186 6.84 -9.93 11.55
N ASP A 187 7.54 -8.98 12.17
CA ASP A 187 7.50 -8.79 13.62
C ASP A 187 6.09 -8.49 14.12
N LYS A 188 5.30 -7.73 13.35
CA LYS A 188 3.87 -7.51 13.67
C LYS A 188 3.08 -8.80 13.53
N VAL A 189 3.26 -9.55 12.44
CA VAL A 189 2.56 -10.82 12.19
C VAL A 189 2.80 -11.84 13.31
N PHE A 190 4.04 -11.90 13.82
CA PHE A 190 4.44 -12.78 14.92
C PHE A 190 4.23 -12.16 16.31
N GLY A 191 3.65 -10.96 16.41
CA GLY A 191 3.29 -10.33 17.68
C GLY A 191 4.47 -9.80 18.51
N ARG A 192 5.64 -9.59 17.90
CA ARG A 192 6.80 -8.94 18.54
C ARG A 192 6.62 -7.45 18.71
N ILE A 193 5.93 -6.81 17.76
CA ILE A 193 5.52 -5.42 17.86
C ILE A 193 3.99 -5.32 17.88
N PRO A 194 3.40 -4.51 18.77
CA PRO A 194 1.95 -4.34 18.85
C PRO A 194 1.40 -3.47 17.72
N HIS A 195 2.18 -2.50 17.24
CA HIS A 195 1.82 -1.59 16.15
C HIS A 195 3.08 -1.09 15.46
N PHE A 196 2.93 -0.56 14.24
CA PHE A 196 4.03 0.12 13.57
C PHE A 196 4.21 1.51 14.16
N LYS A 197 5.45 1.85 14.51
CA LYS A 197 5.81 3.22 14.94
C LYS A 197 5.51 4.21 13.83
N SER A 198 4.94 5.36 14.18
CA SER A 198 4.71 6.46 13.23
C SER A 198 6.03 7.17 12.87
N LYS A 199 6.01 8.02 11.84
CA LYS A 199 7.10 8.96 11.54
C LYS A 199 7.50 9.78 12.77
N ASN A 200 6.50 10.26 13.50
CA ASN A 200 6.72 11.07 14.70
C ASN A 200 7.38 10.26 15.82
N ASP A 201 7.04 8.99 15.97
CA ASP A 201 7.64 8.15 17.02
C ASP A 201 9.09 7.80 16.69
N LEU A 202 9.39 7.46 15.44
CA LEU A 202 10.78 7.28 15.00
C LEU A 202 11.59 8.56 15.16
N ALA A 203 11.05 9.72 14.79
CA ALA A 203 11.75 11.00 14.92
C ALA A 203 12.07 11.32 16.38
N LYS A 204 11.18 10.97 17.32
CA LYS A 204 11.45 11.11 18.77
C LYS A 204 12.57 10.18 19.22
N GLU A 205 12.56 8.91 18.81
CA GLU A 205 13.62 7.95 19.18
C GLU A 205 14.99 8.35 18.62
N GLU A 206 15.04 8.85 17.38
CA GLU A 206 16.26 9.42 16.81
C GLU A 206 16.73 10.67 17.55
N PHE A 207 15.79 11.52 17.96
CA PHE A 207 16.10 12.71 18.74
C PHE A 207 16.63 12.37 20.14
N ASP A 208 16.07 11.36 20.80
CA ASP A 208 16.56 10.88 22.09
C ASP A 208 18.00 10.36 21.99
N ARG A 209 18.33 9.66 20.89
CA ARG A 209 19.72 9.28 20.59
C ARG A 209 20.62 10.49 20.35
N TYR A 210 20.12 11.49 19.62
CA TYR A 210 20.86 12.72 19.35
C TYR A 210 21.20 13.48 20.65
N ILE A 211 20.28 13.58 21.62
CA ILE A 211 20.54 14.22 22.93
C ILE A 211 21.67 13.52 23.70
N VAL A 212 21.80 12.20 23.55
CA VAL A 212 22.90 11.45 24.20
C VAL A 212 24.23 11.74 23.52
N ALA A 213 24.23 11.91 22.20
CA ALA A 213 25.43 12.18 21.40
C ALA A 213 25.90 13.64 21.49
N ASP A 214 24.97 14.59 21.51
CA ASP A 214 25.24 16.03 21.53
C ASP A 214 24.56 16.68 22.75
N GLN A 215 25.33 17.44 23.54
CA GLN A 215 24.79 18.10 24.74
C GLN A 215 23.91 19.29 24.33
N VAL A 216 22.61 19.03 24.18
CA VAL A 216 21.62 20.06 23.89
C VAL A 216 21.39 20.93 25.14
N SER A 217 21.50 22.26 24.96
CA SER A 217 21.21 23.21 26.04
C SER A 217 19.72 23.17 26.41
N PRO A 218 19.37 23.20 27.71
CA PRO A 218 17.98 23.25 28.15
C PRO A 218 17.19 24.44 27.57
N VAL A 219 17.88 25.54 27.26
CA VAL A 219 17.26 26.76 26.72
C VAL A 219 16.76 26.56 25.29
N THR A 220 17.51 25.82 24.48
CA THR A 220 17.20 25.61 23.04
C THR A 220 16.58 24.23 22.78
N PHE A 221 16.21 23.50 23.84
CA PHE A 221 15.83 22.10 23.73
C PHE A 221 14.61 21.90 22.82
N TYR A 222 13.59 22.75 22.98
CA TYR A 222 12.35 22.65 22.22
C TYR A 222 12.55 23.00 20.75
N GLU A 223 13.34 24.04 20.46
CA GLU A 223 13.67 24.49 19.11
C GLU A 223 14.48 23.41 18.37
N VAL A 224 15.46 22.82 19.05
CA VAL A 224 16.25 21.71 18.47
C VAL A 224 15.33 20.53 18.18
N LYS A 225 14.44 20.16 19.11
CA LYS A 225 13.52 19.04 18.95
C LYS A 225 12.59 19.22 17.75
N GLU A 226 11.96 20.37 17.63
CA GLU A 226 11.01 20.63 16.56
C GLU A 226 11.72 20.77 15.20
N PHE A 227 12.89 21.43 15.15
CA PHE A 227 13.71 21.45 13.95
C PHE A 227 14.14 20.04 13.52
N PHE A 228 14.61 19.21 14.47
CA PHE A 228 15.07 17.86 14.19
C PHE A 228 13.93 16.99 13.64
N LYS A 229 12.74 17.06 14.25
CA LYS A 229 11.54 16.36 13.77
C LYS A 229 11.13 16.80 12.38
N MET A 230 11.05 18.12 12.14
CA MET A 230 10.71 18.67 10.83
C MET A 230 11.73 18.22 9.76
N TYR A 231 13.03 18.29 10.06
CA TYR A 231 14.09 17.89 9.15
C TYR A 231 14.06 16.38 8.80
N LEU A 232 13.62 15.53 9.72
CA LEU A 232 13.44 14.10 9.45
C LEU A 232 12.15 13.79 8.68
N ALA A 233 11.03 14.37 9.10
CA ALA A 233 9.70 13.98 8.64
C ALA A 233 9.29 14.59 7.30
N ASP A 234 9.77 15.80 6.99
CA ASP A 234 9.41 16.54 5.78
C ASP A 234 10.59 16.58 4.80
N GLU A 235 10.45 15.83 3.70
CA GLU A 235 11.44 15.74 2.64
C GLU A 235 11.62 17.06 1.87
N GLU A 236 10.55 17.83 1.68
CA GLU A 236 10.58 19.10 0.95
C GLU A 236 11.26 20.17 1.80
N ALA A 237 10.87 20.29 3.08
CA ALA A 237 11.54 21.17 4.03
C ALA A 237 13.04 20.84 4.13
N ARG A 238 13.40 19.55 4.26
CA ARG A 238 14.79 19.09 4.27
C ARG A 238 15.55 19.51 3.02
N ALA A 239 14.93 19.37 1.83
CA ALA A 239 15.56 19.74 0.57
C ALA A 239 15.86 21.25 0.48
N HIS A 240 14.95 22.10 0.95
CA HIS A 240 15.17 23.57 0.99
C HIS A 240 16.22 23.97 2.03
N ILE A 241 16.19 23.37 3.22
CA ILE A 241 17.21 23.60 4.27
C ILE A 241 18.61 23.21 3.79
N ASN A 242 18.74 22.11 3.06
CA ASN A 242 20.02 21.68 2.50
C ASN A 242 20.56 22.60 1.41
N LYS A 243 19.68 23.35 0.73
CA LYS A 243 20.06 24.35 -0.28
C LYS A 243 20.27 25.75 0.30
N ASP A 244 20.14 25.92 1.62
CA ASP A 244 20.09 27.23 2.29
C ASP A 244 18.98 28.16 1.72
N ASP A 245 17.90 27.58 1.17
CA ASP A 245 16.77 28.32 0.59
C ASP A 245 15.65 28.51 1.62
N TYR A 246 15.87 29.44 2.54
CA TYR A 246 14.93 29.72 3.63
C TYR A 246 13.67 30.50 3.20
N ASN A 247 13.60 30.97 1.95
CA ASN A 247 12.42 31.68 1.45
C ASN A 247 11.18 30.78 1.40
N TYR A 248 11.38 29.46 1.28
CA TYR A 248 10.30 28.46 1.34
C TYR A 248 9.46 28.57 2.63
N PHE A 249 10.11 28.89 3.75
CA PHE A 249 9.44 28.99 5.06
C PHE A 249 8.83 30.38 5.33
N ALA A 250 8.75 31.27 4.34
CA ALA A 250 8.19 32.62 4.53
C ALA A 250 6.71 32.60 4.97
N ALA A 251 5.96 31.56 4.57
CA ALA A 251 4.58 31.34 5.00
C ALA A 251 4.45 30.60 6.35
N ALA A 252 5.58 30.24 6.96
CA ALA A 252 5.69 29.37 8.12
C ALA A 252 6.52 30.08 9.24
N PRO A 253 5.90 31.03 9.97
CA PRO A 253 6.63 31.93 10.88
C PRO A 253 7.28 31.23 12.07
N GLU A 254 6.71 30.12 12.53
CA GLU A 254 7.20 29.36 13.67
C GLU A 254 8.51 28.64 13.32
N GLU A 255 8.56 27.99 12.16
CA GLU A 255 9.71 27.30 11.61
C GLU A 255 10.86 28.28 11.36
N MET A 256 10.54 29.46 10.83
CA MET A 256 11.51 30.55 10.67
C MET A 256 12.07 31.03 12.01
N ALA A 257 11.23 31.20 13.02
CA ALA A 257 11.67 31.62 14.36
C ALA A 257 12.58 30.57 15.01
N ILE A 258 12.25 29.28 14.87
CA ILE A 258 13.08 28.16 15.33
C ILE A 258 14.46 28.22 14.67
N MET A 259 14.53 28.35 13.34
CA MET A 259 15.81 28.38 12.62
C MET A 259 16.66 29.60 13.00
N GLN A 260 16.05 30.76 13.21
CA GLN A 260 16.73 31.97 13.70
C GLN A 260 17.31 31.79 15.11
N THR A 261 16.56 31.10 15.98
CA THR A 261 16.97 30.85 17.38
C THR A 261 18.13 29.85 17.46
N LEU A 262 18.10 28.81 16.62
CA LEU A 262 19.17 27.82 16.54
C LEU A 262 20.45 28.39 15.92
N GLY A 263 20.29 29.25 14.91
CA GLY A 263 21.40 29.79 14.14
C GLY A 263 22.08 28.76 13.23
N LYS A 264 22.88 29.24 12.28
CA LYS A 264 23.48 28.40 11.22
C LYS A 264 24.38 27.28 11.78
N GLU A 265 25.21 27.59 12.77
CA GLU A 265 26.17 26.62 13.33
C GLU A 265 25.47 25.39 13.96
N ARG A 266 24.34 25.60 14.65
CA ARG A 266 23.59 24.51 15.28
C ARG A 266 22.81 23.71 14.24
N ILE A 267 22.21 24.38 13.25
CA ILE A 267 21.54 23.74 12.13
C ILE A 267 22.51 22.83 11.36
N ASP A 268 23.71 23.31 11.05
CA ASP A 268 24.70 22.51 10.31
C ASP A 268 25.22 21.32 11.13
N ARG A 269 25.35 21.45 12.46
CA ARG A 269 25.63 20.31 13.35
C ARG A 269 24.53 19.25 13.31
N ILE A 270 23.27 19.66 13.42
CA ILE A 270 22.12 18.74 13.35
C ILE A 270 22.09 18.04 11.99
N LYS A 271 22.24 18.79 10.89
CA LYS A 271 22.29 18.24 9.52
C LYS A 271 23.38 17.18 9.38
N SER A 272 24.59 17.47 9.87
CA SER A 272 25.73 16.55 9.80
C SER A 272 25.46 15.28 10.61
N TYR A 273 24.97 15.41 11.84
CA TYR A 273 24.60 14.26 12.66
C TYR A 273 23.56 13.37 11.98
N VAL A 274 22.48 13.97 11.46
CA VAL A 274 21.40 13.23 10.80
C VAL A 274 21.92 12.49 9.57
N HIS A 275 22.75 13.16 8.76
CA HIS A 275 23.35 12.54 7.57
C HIS A 275 24.19 11.29 7.92
N ASP A 276 24.94 11.34 9.02
CA ASP A 276 25.89 10.30 9.37
C ASP A 276 25.25 9.15 10.19
N ASN A 277 24.16 9.42 10.91
CA ASN A 277 23.61 8.49 11.91
C ASN A 277 22.18 8.03 11.64
N VAL A 278 21.40 8.71 10.79
CA VAL A 278 19.98 8.43 10.60
C VAL A 278 19.68 7.97 9.17
N ASN A 279 18.99 6.85 9.04
CA ASN A 279 18.54 6.36 7.74
C ASN A 279 17.27 7.06 7.28
N LEU A 280 17.42 8.16 6.52
CA LEU A 280 16.32 8.98 6.02
C LEU A 280 15.32 8.22 5.14
N ASN A 281 15.71 7.08 4.53
CA ASN A 281 14.79 6.28 3.72
C ASN A 281 13.62 5.68 4.52
N GLN A 282 13.74 5.63 5.84
CA GLN A 282 12.67 5.18 6.74
C GLN A 282 11.58 6.24 6.95
N PHE A 283 11.85 7.50 6.59
CA PHE A 283 10.93 8.63 6.72
C PHE A 283 10.33 9.07 5.38
N ASN A 284 10.78 8.48 4.27
CA ASN A 284 10.19 8.72 2.95
C ASN A 284 9.00 7.80 2.68
#